data_AF-A0A843SWX6-F1
#
_entry.id   AF-A0A843SWX6-F1
#
_cell.length_a   1.000
_cell.length_b   1.000
_cell.length_c   1.000
_cell.angle_alpha   90.00
_cell.angle_beta   90.00
_cell.angle_gamma   90.00
#
_symmetry.space_group_name_H-M   'P 1'
#
loop_
_entity.id
_entity.type
_entity.pdbx_description
1 polymer ?
#
loop_
_entity_poly.entity_id
_entity_poly.type
_entity_poly.pdbx_seq_one_letter_code
_entity_poly.pdbx_strand_id
1 'polypeptide(L)'
;MRAAGAVLLLVTALGALFAPAIAPHPTDARFTGLLNAPPTVVHVRGPDGRWRAPFIHPWMRVNQLEQRYEEDRSRMVPLEWMVDGRLVRTADHERAPLLLLGADSFGRDVFSRLLFGARTSLGLSVAAALAAMCVGGLVGGLSGYVGGAVDDGLMRASELVLVLPAMYVALALRAVMPLVLSPADVFLLLVGIFFFFINAMQGGVSRVMQFGKAKARQVAKDAPKVTFADVAGAD
;
A
#
# COMPACT_ATOMS: atom_id res chain seq x y z
N MET A 1 22.57 -10.63 9.90
CA MET A 1 21.37 -10.47 9.03
C MET A 1 20.27 -9.64 9.67
N ARG A 2 19.80 -9.95 10.89
CA ARG A 2 18.75 -9.16 11.59
C ARG A 2 19.05 -7.67 11.74
N ALA A 3 20.28 -7.31 12.13
CA ALA A 3 20.70 -5.92 12.28
C ALA A 3 20.66 -5.15 10.93
N ALA A 4 21.13 -5.77 9.85
CA ALA A 4 21.08 -5.16 8.51
C ALA A 4 19.64 -4.92 8.05
N GLY A 5 18.74 -5.88 8.29
CA GLY A 5 17.31 -5.71 7.99
C GLY A 5 16.67 -4.58 8.80
N ALA A 6 16.97 -4.50 10.10
CA ALA A 6 16.46 -3.43 10.96
C ALA A 6 16.97 -2.05 10.53
N VAL A 7 18.26 -1.94 10.17
CA VAL A 7 18.84 -0.68 9.65
C VAL A 7 18.17 -0.27 8.35
N LEU A 8 17.99 -1.18 7.39
CA LEU A 8 17.33 -0.87 6.13
C LEU A 8 15.89 -0.37 6.34
N LEU A 9 15.15 -1.04 7.23
CA LEU A 9 13.76 -0.68 7.55
C LEU A 9 13.70 0.69 8.23
N LEU A 10 14.60 0.96 9.19
CA LEU A 10 14.72 2.25 9.85
C LEU A 10 15.04 3.36 8.85
N VAL A 11 16.02 3.15 7.96
CA VAL A 11 16.40 4.13 6.94
C VAL A 11 15.24 4.41 6.00
N THR A 12 14.51 3.38 5.57
CA THR A 12 13.35 3.53 4.67
C THR A 12 12.21 4.28 5.37
N ALA A 13 11.91 3.92 6.62
CA ALA A 13 10.86 4.56 7.41
C ALA A 13 11.18 6.02 7.71
N LEU A 14 12.43 6.34 8.10
CA LEU A 14 12.87 7.71 8.33
C LEU A 14 12.87 8.52 7.03
N GLY A 15 13.38 7.95 5.93
CA GLY A 15 13.35 8.59 4.62
C GLY A 15 11.93 8.94 4.17
N ALA A 16 10.99 8.01 4.36
CA ALA A 16 9.58 8.20 4.07
C ALA A 16 8.94 9.25 4.99
N LEU A 17 9.21 9.22 6.31
CA LEU A 17 8.66 10.18 7.26
C LEU A 17 9.10 11.62 6.95
N PHE A 18 10.39 11.78 6.64
CA PHE A 18 11.00 13.06 6.30
C PHE A 18 11.00 13.35 4.79
N ALA A 19 10.14 12.69 4.01
CA ALA A 19 10.09 12.84 2.56
C ALA A 19 9.99 14.30 2.09
N PRO A 20 9.14 15.19 2.68
CA PRO A 20 9.07 16.59 2.26
C PRO A 20 10.37 17.36 2.45
N ALA A 21 11.16 16.99 3.45
CA ALA A 21 12.42 17.64 3.73
C ALA A 21 13.56 17.05 2.88
N ILE A 22 13.60 15.74 2.69
CA ILE A 22 14.70 15.07 1.98
C ILE A 22 14.54 15.17 0.45
N ALA A 23 13.31 15.16 -0.06
CA ALA A 23 13.04 15.23 -1.49
C ALA A 23 13.45 16.61 -2.06
N PRO A 24 14.31 16.66 -3.09
CA PRO A 24 14.70 17.93 -3.72
C PRO A 24 13.51 18.65 -4.37
N HIS A 25 12.52 17.91 -4.87
CA HIS A 25 11.40 18.44 -5.65
C HIS A 25 10.04 18.03 -5.08
N PRO A 26 8.96 18.80 -5.33
CA PRO A 26 7.61 18.36 -5.02
C PRO A 26 7.12 17.32 -6.06
N THR A 27 6.06 16.58 -5.74
CA THR A 27 5.57 15.47 -6.57
C THR A 27 4.94 15.87 -7.90
N ASP A 28 4.51 17.13 -8.01
CA ASP A 28 3.88 17.74 -9.17
C ASP A 28 4.88 18.40 -10.14
N ALA A 29 6.13 18.61 -9.71
CA ALA A 29 7.18 19.17 -10.56
C ALA A 29 7.45 18.30 -11.80
N ARG A 30 7.55 18.97 -12.96
CA ARG A 30 7.87 18.35 -14.25
C ARG A 30 8.87 19.18 -15.02
N PHE A 31 9.94 18.52 -15.46
CA PHE A 31 11.03 19.09 -16.24
C PHE A 31 10.97 18.54 -17.67
N THR A 32 10.12 19.14 -18.51
CA THR A 32 9.85 18.66 -19.89
C THR A 32 11.10 18.66 -20.79
N GLY A 33 12.11 19.47 -20.47
CA GLY A 33 13.41 19.46 -21.15
C GLY A 33 14.30 18.26 -20.83
N LEU A 34 14.00 17.52 -19.75
CA LEU A 34 14.85 16.50 -19.14
C LEU A 34 14.16 15.12 -19.08
N LEU A 35 13.50 14.73 -20.17
CA LEU A 35 12.84 13.42 -20.30
C LEU A 35 13.88 12.29 -20.28
N ASN A 36 13.73 11.29 -19.41
CA ASN A 36 14.71 10.21 -19.24
C ASN A 36 16.13 10.73 -18.94
N ALA A 37 16.27 11.89 -18.30
CA ALA A 37 17.58 12.41 -17.95
C ALA A 37 18.28 11.48 -16.94
N PRO A 38 19.61 11.26 -17.07
CA PRO A 38 20.37 10.43 -16.14
C PRO A 38 20.50 11.07 -14.75
N PRO A 39 20.95 10.31 -13.74
CA PRO A 39 21.28 10.84 -12.41
C PRO A 39 22.23 12.03 -12.48
N THR A 40 21.89 13.12 -11.79
CA THR A 40 22.69 14.33 -11.73
C THR A 40 23.93 14.11 -10.86
N VAL A 41 25.10 14.45 -11.39
CA VAL A 41 26.37 14.29 -10.68
C VAL A 41 26.69 15.56 -9.90
N VAL A 42 26.88 15.40 -8.59
CA VAL A 42 27.31 16.49 -7.70
C VAL A 42 28.83 16.58 -7.74
N HIS A 43 29.31 17.78 -8.03
CA HIS A 43 30.73 18.12 -8.12
C HIS A 43 31.11 19.00 -6.93
N VAL A 44 32.33 18.77 -6.40
CA VAL A 44 32.90 19.58 -5.31
C VAL A 44 34.18 20.28 -5.76
N ARG A 45 34.80 19.78 -6.84
CA ARG A 45 36.01 20.33 -7.43
C ARG A 45 35.65 21.10 -8.70
N GLY A 46 36.02 22.38 -8.73
CA GLY A 46 35.79 23.25 -9.89
C GLY A 46 36.65 22.86 -11.10
N PRO A 47 36.35 23.39 -12.30
CA PRO A 47 37.15 23.19 -13.51
C PRO A 47 38.61 23.67 -13.36
N ASP A 48 38.83 24.64 -12.47
CA ASP A 48 40.14 25.18 -12.06
C ASP A 48 40.90 24.27 -11.08
N GLY A 49 40.32 23.12 -10.71
CA GLY A 49 40.91 22.16 -9.78
C GLY A 49 40.85 22.59 -8.32
N ARG A 50 40.22 23.72 -8.00
CA ARG A 50 40.04 24.21 -6.62
C ARG A 50 38.81 23.57 -5.97
N TRP A 51 38.86 23.41 -4.65
CA TRP A 51 37.71 22.98 -3.85
C TRP A 51 36.70 24.13 -3.74
N ARG A 52 35.43 23.82 -3.98
CA ARG A 52 34.30 24.77 -3.89
C ARG A 52 33.16 24.10 -3.15
N ALA A 53 32.16 24.89 -2.75
CA ALA A 53 30.92 24.35 -2.23
C ALA A 53 30.28 23.40 -3.28
N PRO A 54 29.57 22.34 -2.87
CA PRO A 54 28.93 21.40 -3.79
C PRO A 54 28.07 22.11 -4.85
N PHE A 55 28.26 21.75 -6.10
CA PHE A 55 27.57 22.33 -7.26
C PHE A 55 27.25 21.24 -8.29
N ILE A 56 26.38 21.57 -9.25
CA ILE A 56 26.08 20.71 -10.39
C ILE A 56 26.33 21.44 -11.70
N HIS A 57 26.57 20.67 -12.74
CA HIS A 57 26.48 21.14 -14.12
C HIS A 57 25.10 20.76 -14.68
N PRO A 58 24.33 21.69 -15.26
CA PRO A 58 23.02 21.38 -15.78
C PRO A 58 23.12 20.43 -16.98
N TRP A 59 22.17 19.52 -17.09
CA TRP A 59 22.05 18.64 -18.24
C TRP A 59 21.58 19.41 -19.47
N MET A 60 22.27 19.24 -20.58
CA MET A 60 21.84 19.67 -21.91
C MET A 60 21.58 18.44 -22.77
N ARG A 61 20.40 18.39 -23.40
CA ARG A 61 20.05 17.33 -24.34
C ARG A 61 20.65 17.66 -25.70
N VAL A 62 21.74 16.97 -26.05
CA VAL A 62 22.48 17.19 -27.30
C VAL A 62 21.83 16.45 -28.47
N ASN A 63 21.36 15.22 -28.23
CA ASN A 63 20.68 14.41 -29.25
C ASN A 63 19.31 13.93 -28.73
N GLN A 64 18.24 14.31 -29.42
CA GLN A 64 16.88 13.91 -29.03
C GLN A 64 16.56 12.45 -29.35
N LEU A 65 17.08 11.92 -30.47
CA LEU A 65 16.79 10.55 -30.91
C LEU A 65 17.51 9.51 -30.04
N GLU A 66 18.75 9.80 -29.68
CA GLU A 66 19.56 8.92 -28.82
C GLU A 66 19.35 9.20 -27.33
N GLN A 67 18.57 10.22 -26.98
CA GLN A 67 18.43 10.74 -25.61
C GLN A 67 19.78 11.00 -24.94
N ARG A 68 20.73 11.53 -25.71
CA ARG A 68 22.08 11.80 -25.23
C ARG A 68 22.12 13.14 -24.49
N TYR A 69 22.48 13.06 -23.21
CA TYR A 69 22.67 14.21 -22.34
C TYR A 69 24.15 14.46 -22.11
N GLU A 70 24.55 15.73 -22.15
CA GLU A 70 25.88 16.17 -21.77
C GLU A 70 25.78 17.28 -20.71
N GLU A 71 26.78 17.35 -19.84
CA GLU A 71 26.84 18.37 -18.81
C GLU A 71 27.31 19.69 -19.41
N ASP A 72 26.56 20.77 -19.19
CA ASP A 72 27.03 22.12 -19.50
C ASP A 72 28.09 22.56 -18.49
N ARG A 73 29.36 22.27 -18.80
CA ARG A 73 30.50 22.65 -17.97
C ARG A 73 30.75 24.16 -17.90
N SER A 74 30.09 24.96 -18.75
CA SER A 74 30.19 26.42 -18.70
C SER A 74 29.40 27.02 -17.53
N ARG A 75 28.34 26.33 -17.08
CA ARG A 75 27.48 26.78 -15.99
C ARG A 75 27.72 25.93 -14.75
N MET A 76 27.98 26.61 -13.63
CA MET A 76 28.06 25.99 -12.32
C MET A 76 26.86 26.45 -11.49
N VAL A 77 25.98 25.53 -11.12
CA VAL A 77 24.81 25.83 -10.30
C VAL A 77 25.08 25.32 -8.89
N PRO A 78 25.21 26.21 -7.88
CA PRO A 78 25.48 25.81 -6.51
C PRO A 78 24.28 25.08 -5.89
N LEU A 79 24.58 24.17 -4.97
CA LEU A 79 23.57 23.55 -4.11
C LEU A 79 23.28 24.45 -2.92
N GLU A 80 22.00 24.70 -2.69
CA GLU A 80 21.48 25.38 -1.51
C GLU A 80 21.01 24.34 -0.50
N TRP A 81 21.38 24.54 0.76
CA TRP A 81 21.08 23.63 1.85
C TRP A 81 20.04 24.25 2.78
N MET A 82 19.10 23.43 3.24
CA MET A 82 18.10 23.82 4.26
C MET A 82 17.24 25.03 3.87
N VAL A 83 16.81 25.12 2.60
CA VAL A 83 15.98 26.22 2.11
C VAL A 83 14.58 25.72 1.74
N ASP A 84 13.55 26.53 2.03
CA ASP A 84 12.13 26.22 1.84
C ASP A 84 11.68 24.88 2.47
N GLY A 85 12.26 24.55 3.63
CA GLY A 85 11.98 23.31 4.35
C GLY A 85 12.57 22.05 3.70
N ARG A 86 13.40 22.20 2.66
CA ARG A 86 14.09 21.11 1.97
C ARG A 86 15.57 21.06 2.36
N LEU A 87 16.11 19.85 2.40
CA LEU A 87 17.49 19.57 2.80
C LEU A 87 18.48 20.09 1.77
N VAL A 88 18.21 19.82 0.49
CA VAL A 88 19.09 20.19 -0.61
C VAL A 88 18.26 20.54 -1.85
N ARG A 89 18.63 21.63 -2.50
CA ARG A 89 18.11 22.02 -3.83
C ARG A 89 19.20 22.72 -4.62
N THR A 90 18.92 22.98 -5.88
CA THR A 90 19.77 23.82 -6.73
C THR A 90 19.28 25.27 -6.70
N ALA A 91 20.20 26.22 -6.80
CA ALA A 91 19.84 27.64 -6.87
C ALA A 91 18.94 27.97 -8.08
N ASP A 92 19.15 27.29 -9.21
CA ASP A 92 18.33 27.38 -10.42
C ASP A 92 17.51 26.10 -10.61
N HIS A 93 16.58 25.83 -9.69
CA HIS A 93 15.80 24.58 -9.68
C HIS A 93 14.83 24.43 -10.86
N GLU A 94 14.45 25.50 -11.54
CA GLU A 94 13.58 25.45 -12.72
C GLU A 94 14.33 24.93 -13.96
N ARG A 95 15.57 25.39 -14.16
CA ARG A 95 16.36 25.06 -15.36
C ARG A 95 17.42 23.99 -15.12
N ALA A 96 17.87 23.86 -13.87
CA ALA A 96 18.91 22.94 -13.45
C ALA A 96 18.46 22.15 -12.20
N PRO A 97 17.42 21.30 -12.30
CA PRO A 97 16.93 20.53 -11.16
C PRO A 97 17.95 19.48 -10.72
N LEU A 98 18.03 19.25 -9.41
CA LEU A 98 18.81 18.14 -8.84
C LEU A 98 18.04 16.82 -9.00
N LEU A 99 18.44 15.96 -9.94
CA LEU A 99 17.79 14.67 -10.21
C LEU A 99 18.67 13.53 -9.70
N LEU A 100 18.59 13.18 -8.41
CA LEU A 100 19.52 12.23 -7.78
C LEU A 100 19.47 10.82 -8.37
N LEU A 101 18.30 10.38 -8.84
CA LEU A 101 18.12 9.09 -9.56
C LEU A 101 17.71 9.29 -11.02
N GLY A 102 17.85 10.51 -11.54
CA GLY A 102 17.40 10.88 -12.87
C GLY A 102 15.90 11.17 -12.95
N ALA A 103 15.43 11.35 -14.17
CA ALA A 103 14.04 11.64 -14.48
C ALA A 103 13.38 10.49 -15.28
N ASP A 104 12.06 10.38 -15.15
CA ASP A 104 11.27 9.44 -15.95
C ASP A 104 10.93 9.97 -17.36
N SER A 105 10.15 9.20 -18.12
CA SER A 105 9.72 9.55 -19.49
C SER A 105 8.83 10.78 -19.59
N PHE A 106 8.40 11.34 -18.46
CA PHE A 106 7.62 12.57 -18.37
C PHE A 106 8.42 13.72 -17.73
N GLY A 107 9.72 13.53 -17.48
CA GLY A 107 10.60 14.54 -16.90
C GLY A 107 10.37 14.74 -15.41
N ARG A 108 9.83 13.75 -14.69
CA ARG A 108 9.61 13.83 -13.24
C ARG A 108 10.78 13.22 -12.50
N ASP A 109 11.18 13.83 -11.39
CA ASP A 109 12.25 13.31 -10.52
C ASP A 109 11.86 11.96 -9.92
N VAL A 110 12.62 10.92 -10.28
CA VAL A 110 12.40 9.55 -9.81
C VAL A 110 12.63 9.45 -8.30
N PHE A 111 13.66 10.13 -7.78
CA PHE A 111 14.02 10.04 -6.37
C PHE A 111 12.92 10.60 -5.47
N SER A 112 12.48 11.84 -5.72
CA SER A 112 11.39 12.45 -4.95
C SER A 112 10.12 11.60 -4.99
N ARG A 113 9.76 11.05 -6.17
CA ARG A 113 8.55 10.23 -6.31
C ARG A 113 8.62 8.90 -5.55
N LEU A 114 9.79 8.26 -5.52
CA LEU A 114 10.00 7.06 -4.70
C LEU A 114 9.83 7.36 -3.22
N LEU A 115 10.37 8.49 -2.75
CA LEU A 115 10.32 8.86 -1.34
C LEU A 115 8.90 9.20 -0.86
N PHE A 116 8.17 10.01 -1.64
CA PHE A 116 6.75 10.30 -1.37
C PHE A 116 5.86 9.05 -1.51
N GLY A 117 6.14 8.19 -2.50
CA GLY A 117 5.46 6.91 -2.69
C GLY A 117 5.67 5.97 -1.49
N ALA A 118 6.88 5.89 -0.95
CA ALA A 118 7.20 5.16 0.26
C ALA A 118 6.43 5.71 1.47
N ARG A 119 6.36 7.05 1.64
CA ARG A 119 5.58 7.70 2.71
C ARG A 119 4.11 7.30 2.70
N THR A 120 3.46 7.43 1.54
CA THR A 120 2.03 7.09 1.42
C THR A 120 1.80 5.59 1.63
N SER A 121 2.66 4.73 1.07
CA SER A 121 2.50 3.28 1.16
C SER A 121 2.70 2.76 2.59
N LEU A 122 3.73 3.25 3.29
CA LEU A 122 3.98 2.90 4.69
C LEU A 122 2.90 3.48 5.62
N GLY A 123 2.44 4.71 5.36
CA GLY A 123 1.35 5.30 6.13
C GLY A 123 0.06 4.49 5.99
N LEU A 124 -0.30 4.11 4.77
CA LEU A 124 -1.49 3.32 4.49
C LEU A 124 -1.41 1.90 5.08
N SER A 125 -0.25 1.25 5.02
CA SER A 125 -0.09 -0.10 5.57
C SER A 125 -0.20 -0.14 7.09
N VAL A 126 0.38 0.85 7.79
CA VAL A 126 0.24 0.98 9.25
C VAL A 126 -1.21 1.27 9.63
N ALA A 127 -1.88 2.21 8.93
CA ALA A 127 -3.28 2.52 9.19
C ALA A 127 -4.19 1.29 8.96
N ALA A 128 -3.97 0.54 7.88
CA ALA A 128 -4.72 -0.68 7.58
C ALA A 128 -4.48 -1.77 8.63
N ALA A 129 -3.23 -1.97 9.07
CA ALA A 129 -2.90 -2.94 10.11
C ALA A 129 -3.56 -2.61 11.45
N LEU A 130 -3.54 -1.34 11.87
CA LEU A 130 -4.22 -0.89 13.08
C LEU A 130 -5.74 -1.06 12.99
N ALA A 131 -6.34 -0.70 11.87
CA ALA A 131 -7.76 -0.88 11.64
C ALA A 131 -8.15 -2.38 11.67
N ALA A 132 -7.38 -3.23 11.00
CA ALA A 132 -7.59 -4.67 11.01
C ALA A 132 -7.44 -5.27 12.40
N MET A 133 -6.45 -4.82 13.18
CA MET A 133 -6.25 -5.26 14.56
C MET A 133 -7.41 -4.83 15.47
N CYS A 134 -7.92 -3.60 15.30
CA CYS A 134 -9.08 -3.12 16.06
C CYS A 134 -10.34 -3.94 15.73
N VAL A 135 -10.66 -4.09 14.44
CA VAL A 135 -11.85 -4.83 13.99
C VAL A 135 -11.73 -6.30 14.36
N GLY A 136 -10.60 -6.94 14.03
CA GLY A 136 -10.35 -8.34 14.33
C GLY A 136 -10.33 -8.62 15.83
N GLY A 137 -9.77 -7.72 16.64
CA GLY A 137 -9.79 -7.82 18.10
C GLY A 137 -11.20 -7.70 18.68
N LEU A 138 -12.02 -6.76 18.20
CA LEU A 138 -13.41 -6.61 18.63
C LEU A 138 -14.26 -7.83 18.26
N VAL A 139 -14.14 -8.28 17.01
CA VAL A 139 -14.87 -9.45 16.50
C VAL A 139 -14.44 -10.73 17.22
N GLY A 140 -13.13 -10.96 17.33
CA GLY A 140 -12.58 -12.13 18.02
C GLY A 140 -12.89 -12.13 19.51
N GLY A 141 -12.84 -10.95 20.16
CA GLY A 141 -13.23 -10.79 21.57
C GLY A 141 -14.72 -11.09 21.80
N LEU A 142 -15.60 -10.63 20.91
CA LEU A 142 -17.04 -10.93 20.98
C LEU A 142 -17.30 -12.42 20.77
N SER A 143 -16.62 -13.04 19.81
CA SER A 143 -16.64 -14.49 19.54
C SER A 143 -16.29 -15.29 20.79
N GLY A 144 -15.16 -14.95 21.41
CA GLY A 144 -14.64 -15.65 22.59
C GLY A 144 -15.44 -15.41 23.87
N TYR A 145 -16.09 -14.25 24.01
CA TYR A 145 -16.91 -13.94 25.18
C TYR A 145 -18.27 -14.64 25.15
N VAL A 146 -18.95 -14.67 23.99
CA VAL A 146 -20.30 -15.25 23.86
C VAL A 146 -20.24 -16.76 23.61
N GLY A 147 -19.28 -17.23 22.81
CA GLY A 147 -19.17 -18.64 22.42
C GLY A 147 -20.37 -19.17 21.63
N GLY A 148 -20.35 -20.46 21.30
CA GLY A 148 -21.48 -21.17 20.69
C GLY A 148 -21.85 -20.67 19.29
N ALA A 149 -23.11 -20.32 19.06
CA ALA A 149 -23.61 -19.99 17.72
C ALA A 149 -23.02 -18.70 17.12
N VAL A 150 -22.57 -17.76 17.97
CA VAL A 150 -21.88 -16.53 17.51
C VAL A 150 -20.46 -16.86 17.05
N ASP A 151 -19.77 -17.73 17.78
CA ASP A 151 -18.42 -18.18 17.43
C ASP A 151 -18.41 -19.01 16.15
N ASP A 152 -19.30 -20.00 16.05
CA ASP A 152 -19.51 -20.77 14.82
C ASP A 152 -19.86 -19.85 13.62
N GLY A 153 -20.71 -18.85 13.83
CA GLY A 153 -21.09 -17.89 12.79
C GLY A 153 -19.90 -17.07 12.29
N LEU A 154 -19.07 -16.55 13.20
CA LEU A 154 -17.88 -15.76 12.88
C LEU A 154 -16.78 -16.59 12.23
N MET A 155 -16.60 -17.83 12.67
CA MET A 155 -15.62 -18.75 12.09
C MET A 155 -16.02 -19.11 10.64
N ARG A 156 -17.30 -19.41 10.40
CA ARG A 156 -17.82 -19.71 9.05
C ARG A 156 -17.79 -18.50 8.12
N ALA A 157 -18.04 -17.30 8.65
CA ALA A 157 -17.88 -16.06 7.87
C ALA A 157 -16.42 -15.87 7.43
N SER A 158 -15.47 -16.11 8.34
CA SER A 158 -14.03 -16.02 8.05
C SER A 158 -13.59 -17.03 6.99
N GLU A 159 -14.06 -18.28 7.08
CA GLU A 159 -13.83 -19.32 6.08
C GLU A 159 -14.34 -18.92 4.69
N LEU A 160 -15.54 -18.31 4.61
CA LEU A 160 -16.12 -17.87 3.34
C LEU A 160 -15.32 -16.73 2.70
N VAL A 161 -14.84 -15.77 3.50
CA VAL A 161 -13.98 -14.68 3.01
C VAL A 161 -12.64 -15.23 2.48
N LEU A 162 -12.07 -16.23 3.15
CA LEU A 162 -10.82 -16.88 2.71
C LEU A 162 -11.00 -17.75 1.46
N VAL A 163 -12.21 -18.30 1.25
CA VAL A 163 -12.53 -19.13 0.07
C VAL A 163 -12.60 -18.31 -1.21
N LEU A 164 -12.98 -17.03 -1.15
CA LEU A 164 -12.96 -16.15 -2.30
C LEU A 164 -11.57 -15.51 -2.43
N PRO A 165 -10.78 -15.82 -3.47
CA PRO A 165 -9.49 -15.19 -3.62
C PRO A 165 -9.74 -13.71 -3.90
N ALA A 166 -9.41 -12.86 -2.92
CA ALA A 166 -9.71 -11.43 -2.93
C ALA A 166 -9.25 -10.74 -4.23
N MET A 167 -8.18 -11.26 -4.81
CA MET A 167 -7.64 -10.81 -6.09
C MET A 167 -8.63 -10.95 -7.25
N TYR A 168 -9.40 -12.03 -7.36
CA TYR A 168 -10.33 -12.22 -8.49
C TYR A 168 -11.53 -11.29 -8.41
N VAL A 169 -12.09 -11.10 -7.22
CA VAL A 169 -13.21 -10.16 -7.01
C VAL A 169 -12.74 -8.73 -7.25
N ALA A 170 -11.57 -8.35 -6.74
CA ALA A 170 -11.00 -7.03 -6.97
C ALA A 170 -10.73 -6.76 -8.46
N LEU A 171 -10.19 -7.74 -9.20
CA LEU A 171 -9.93 -7.60 -10.63
C LEU A 171 -11.22 -7.41 -11.44
N ALA A 172 -12.22 -8.26 -11.19
CA ALA A 172 -13.50 -8.22 -11.90
C ALA A 172 -14.23 -6.89 -11.65
N LEU A 173 -14.22 -6.43 -10.40
CA LEU A 173 -14.86 -5.16 -10.04
C LEU A 173 -14.12 -3.97 -10.65
N ARG A 174 -12.78 -3.95 -10.61
CA ARG A 174 -11.96 -2.90 -11.23
C ARG A 174 -12.16 -2.84 -12.74
N ALA A 175 -12.36 -3.98 -13.39
CA ALA A 175 -12.57 -4.08 -14.85
C ALA A 175 -13.92 -3.48 -15.29
N VAL A 176 -14.94 -3.53 -14.44
CA VAL A 176 -16.27 -2.95 -14.71
C VAL A 176 -16.35 -1.47 -14.32
N MET A 177 -15.49 -1.01 -13.41
CA MET A 177 -15.49 0.36 -12.92
C MET A 177 -14.88 1.36 -13.93
N PRO A 178 -15.49 2.54 -14.13
CA PRO A 178 -14.98 3.55 -15.05
C PRO A 178 -13.62 4.09 -14.61
N LEU A 179 -12.69 4.27 -15.56
CA LEU A 179 -11.29 4.66 -15.30
C LEU A 179 -11.11 6.10 -14.78
N VAL A 180 -12.20 6.88 -14.70
CA VAL A 180 -12.19 8.26 -14.19
C VAL A 180 -12.08 8.35 -12.67
N LEU A 181 -12.32 7.24 -11.96
CA LEU A 181 -12.19 7.17 -10.50
C LEU A 181 -10.71 7.07 -10.12
N SER A 182 -10.29 7.83 -9.11
CA SER A 182 -8.93 7.73 -8.61
C SER A 182 -8.69 6.35 -8.00
N PRO A 183 -7.45 5.84 -8.00
CA PRO A 183 -7.13 4.56 -7.37
C PRO A 183 -7.55 4.48 -5.89
N ALA A 184 -7.55 5.62 -5.18
CA ALA A 184 -7.98 5.69 -3.78
C ALA A 184 -9.50 5.49 -3.63
N ASP A 185 -10.30 6.10 -4.52
CA ASP A 185 -11.76 5.98 -4.48
C ASP A 185 -12.21 4.56 -4.79
N VAL A 186 -11.58 3.92 -5.79
CA VAL A 186 -11.86 2.52 -6.15
C VAL A 186 -11.54 1.60 -4.97
N PHE A 187 -10.42 1.84 -4.29
CA PHE A 187 -10.05 1.05 -3.10
C PHE A 187 -11.07 1.19 -1.97
N LEU A 188 -11.49 2.42 -1.64
CA LEU A 188 -12.51 2.68 -0.62
C LEU A 188 -13.86 2.05 -0.98
N LEU A 189 -14.26 2.12 -2.24
CA LEU A 189 -15.49 1.50 -2.73
C LEU A 189 -15.44 -0.02 -2.60
N LEU A 190 -14.30 -0.64 -2.93
CA LEU A 190 -14.09 -2.08 -2.80
C LEU A 190 -14.26 -2.51 -1.34
N VAL A 191 -13.62 -1.80 -0.41
CA VAL A 191 -13.76 -2.03 1.03
C VAL A 191 -15.23 -1.92 1.46
N GLY A 192 -15.95 -0.90 1.01
CA GLY A 192 -17.37 -0.71 1.32
C GLY A 192 -18.27 -1.83 0.77
N ILE A 193 -18.03 -2.29 -0.46
CA ILE A 193 -18.81 -3.36 -1.09
C ILE A 193 -18.60 -4.70 -0.38
N PHE A 194 -17.34 -5.02 -0.04
CA PHE A 194 -17.05 -6.21 0.75
C PHE A 194 -17.71 -6.15 2.11
N PHE A 195 -17.63 -5.00 2.79
CA PHE A 195 -18.33 -4.78 4.04
C PHE A 195 -19.85 -5.00 3.91
N PHE A 196 -20.49 -4.46 2.86
CA PHE A 196 -21.92 -4.67 2.61
C PHE A 196 -22.29 -6.15 2.38
N PHE A 197 -21.54 -6.86 1.53
CA PHE A 197 -21.80 -8.29 1.26
C PHE A 197 -21.66 -9.16 2.51
N ILE A 198 -20.68 -8.85 3.36
CA ILE A 198 -20.47 -9.52 4.66
C ILE A 198 -21.71 -9.34 5.56
N ASN A 199 -22.37 -8.18 5.52
CA ASN A 199 -23.58 -7.91 6.30
C ASN A 199 -24.84 -8.54 5.66
N ALA A 200 -24.97 -8.54 4.34
CA ALA A 200 -26.18 -8.99 3.63
C ALA A 200 -26.38 -10.52 3.64
N MET A 201 -25.31 -11.32 3.65
CA MET A 201 -25.41 -12.79 3.61
C MET A 201 -25.97 -13.42 4.90
N GLN A 202 -26.02 -12.64 5.98
CA GLN A 202 -26.40 -13.12 7.33
C GLN A 202 -27.89 -13.47 7.45
N GLY A 203 -28.75 -13.06 6.50
CA GLY A 203 -30.21 -13.27 6.56
C GLY A 203 -30.75 -14.59 5.96
N GLY A 204 -29.93 -15.32 5.19
CA GLY A 204 -30.39 -16.50 4.42
C GLY A 204 -30.15 -17.86 5.09
N VAL A 205 -29.01 -18.04 5.75
CA VAL A 205 -28.56 -19.35 6.27
C VAL A 205 -29.26 -19.74 7.58
N SER A 206 -29.65 -18.75 8.39
CA SER A 206 -30.39 -18.96 9.65
C SER A 206 -31.73 -19.67 9.43
N ARG A 207 -32.40 -19.39 8.30
CA ARG A 207 -33.66 -20.04 7.91
C ARG A 207 -33.45 -21.52 7.62
N VAL A 208 -32.44 -21.88 6.83
CA VAL A 208 -32.16 -23.28 6.42
C VAL A 208 -31.81 -24.15 7.63
N MET A 209 -31.05 -23.62 8.58
CA MET A 209 -30.64 -24.37 9.77
C MET A 209 -31.80 -24.57 10.77
N GLN A 210 -32.76 -23.63 10.84
CA GLN A 210 -33.99 -23.82 11.61
C GLN A 210 -34.87 -24.94 11.02
N PHE A 211 -34.95 -25.05 9.68
CA PHE A 211 -35.65 -26.16 9.03
C PHE A 211 -34.99 -27.52 9.34
N GLY A 212 -33.66 -27.58 9.33
CA GLY A 212 -32.91 -28.80 9.69
C GLY A 212 -33.15 -29.23 11.14
N LYS A 213 -33.08 -28.28 12.09
CA LYS A 213 -33.34 -28.54 13.52
C LYS A 213 -34.80 -28.93 13.79
N ALA A 214 -35.77 -28.32 13.10
CA ALA A 214 -37.18 -28.67 13.20
C ALA A 214 -37.44 -30.10 12.71
N LYS A 215 -36.86 -30.48 11.57
CA LYS A 215 -37.00 -31.83 11.00
C LYS A 215 -36.30 -32.89 11.86
N ALA A 216 -35.11 -32.61 12.37
CA ALA A 216 -34.38 -33.51 13.27
C ALA A 216 -35.15 -33.75 14.59
N ARG A 217 -35.79 -32.72 15.15
CA ARG A 217 -36.64 -32.85 16.35
C ARG A 217 -37.88 -33.70 16.12
N GLN A 218 -38.49 -33.66 14.93
CA GLN A 218 -39.62 -34.53 14.60
C GLN A 218 -39.16 -36.00 14.51
N VAL A 219 -38.08 -36.28 13.79
CA VAL A 219 -37.55 -37.64 13.64
C VAL A 219 -37.09 -38.24 14.97
N ALA A 220 -36.50 -37.43 15.86
CA ALA A 220 -36.09 -37.89 17.19
C ALA A 220 -37.27 -38.19 18.14
N LYS A 221 -38.47 -37.66 17.86
CA LYS A 221 -39.66 -37.89 18.68
C LYS A 221 -40.36 -39.20 18.33
N ASP A 222 -40.23 -39.63 17.08
CA ASP A 222 -40.82 -40.86 16.54
C ASP A 222 -39.87 -42.07 16.60
N ALA A 223 -38.62 -41.87 17.04
CA ALA A 223 -37.64 -42.94 17.19
C ALA A 223 -37.94 -43.78 18.46
N PRO A 224 -38.07 -45.11 18.36
CA PRO A 224 -38.30 -45.97 19.52
C PRO A 224 -37.11 -45.86 20.48
N LYS A 225 -37.39 -45.59 21.77
CA LYS A 225 -36.36 -45.52 22.80
C LYS A 225 -35.88 -46.93 23.11
N VAL A 226 -34.71 -47.28 22.58
CA VAL A 226 -34.04 -48.54 22.92
C VAL A 226 -33.35 -48.33 24.27
N THR A 227 -33.79 -49.07 25.27
CA THR A 227 -33.25 -49.04 26.62
C THR A 227 -32.06 -49.98 26.71
N PHE A 228 -31.14 -49.76 27.66
CA PHE A 228 -30.01 -50.67 27.87
C PHE A 228 -30.44 -52.12 28.13
N ALA A 229 -31.64 -52.33 28.71
CA ALA A 229 -32.24 -53.65 28.87
C ALA A 229 -32.49 -54.36 27.52
N ASP A 230 -32.94 -53.62 26.50
CA ASP A 230 -33.24 -54.15 25.17
C ASP A 230 -31.98 -54.59 24.41
N VAL A 231 -30.82 -54.00 24.73
CA VAL A 231 -29.53 -54.31 24.09
C VAL A 231 -28.74 -55.37 24.87
N ALA A 232 -28.89 -55.41 26.20
CA ALA A 232 -28.16 -56.35 27.05
C ALA A 232 -28.80 -57.74 27.12
N GLY A 233 -30.02 -57.92 26.59
CA GLY A 233 -30.70 -59.22 26.59
C GLY A 233 -30.94 -59.78 28.00
N ALA A 234 -31.07 -58.91 29.00
CA ALA A 234 -31.39 -59.29 30.36
C ALA A 234 -32.92 -59.17 30.55
N ASP A 235 -33.61 -60.30 30.48
CA ASP A 235 -34.96 -60.47 31.02
C ASP A 235 -34.94 -60.38 32.56
#